data_AF-A0A8T6UR13-F1
#
_entry.id   AF-A0A8T6UR13-F1
#
_cell.length_a   1.000
_cell.length_b   1.000
_cell.length_c   1.000
_cell.angle_alpha   90.00
_cell.angle_beta   90.00
_cell.angle_gamma   90.00
#
_symmetry.space_group_name_H-M   'P 1'
#
loop_
_entity.id
_entity.type
_entity.pdbx_description
1 polymer ?
#
loop_
_entity_poly.entity_id
_entity_poly.type
_entity_poly.pdbx_seq_one_letter_code
_entity_poly.pdbx_strand_id
1 'polypeptide(L)' 'MRPLIQREEIQKEMVDTIGDNVSKETAAQKVEQFMKHGNVFLFYELINLRKELETLKSKMTNFRQSGSE' A
#
# COMPACT_ATOMS: atom_id res chain seq x y z
N MET A 1 -9.22 -4.37 -28.97
CA MET A 1 -8.00 -4.53 -28.14
C MET A 1 -7.52 -3.14 -27.72
N ARG A 2 -7.67 -2.79 -26.43
CA ARG A 2 -7.10 -1.58 -25.77
C ARG A 2 -6.82 -1.67 -24.23
N PRO A 3 -6.91 -2.82 -23.52
CA PRO A 3 -6.70 -2.80 -22.05
C PRO A 3 -5.23 -2.80 -21.57
N LEU A 4 -4.26 -3.24 -22.38
CA LEU A 4 -2.87 -3.38 -21.93
C LEU A 4 -2.13 -2.04 -21.78
N ILE A 5 -2.36 -1.11 -22.71
CA ILE A 5 -1.70 0.21 -22.71
C ILE A 5 -2.09 1.02 -21.47
N GLN A 6 -3.37 0.98 -21.07
CA GLN A 6 -3.86 1.67 -19.87
C GLN A 6 -3.22 1.13 -18.58
N ARG A 7 -2.97 -0.19 -18.53
CA ARG A 7 -2.34 -0.83 -17.37
C ARG A 7 -0.90 -0.32 -17.19
N GLU A 8 -0.13 -0.27 -18.27
CA GLU A 8 1.28 0.18 -18.24
C GLU A 8 1.40 1.66 -17.89
N GLU A 9 0.49 2.50 -18.41
CA GLU A 9 0.43 3.93 -18.08
C GLU A 9 0.16 4.15 -16.58
N ILE A 10 -0.79 3.42 -16.00
CA ILE A 10 -1.12 3.52 -14.57
C ILE A 10 0.02 2.99 -13.69
N GLN A 11 0.69 1.92 -14.11
CA GLN A 11 1.87 1.43 -13.38
C GLN A 11 3.00 2.46 -13.38
N LYS A 12 3.26 3.10 -14.53
CA LYS A 12 4.26 4.14 -14.65
C LYS A 12 3.92 5.33 -13.77
N GLU A 13 2.70 5.84 -13.85
CA GLU A 13 2.24 6.96 -13.02
C GLU A 13 2.35 6.65 -11.52
N MET A 14 2.00 5.43 -11.12
CA MET A 14 2.12 4.99 -9.73
C MET A 14 3.58 4.96 -9.26
N VAL A 15 4.50 4.43 -10.08
CA VAL A 15 5.94 4.43 -9.76
C VAL A 15 6.48 5.86 -9.68
N ASP A 16 6.13 6.72 -10.63
CA ASP A 16 6.56 8.12 -10.66
C ASP A 16 6.04 8.90 -9.43
N THR A 17 4.84 8.56 -8.96
CA THR A 17 4.22 9.20 -7.77
C THR A 17 4.85 8.73 -6.46
N ILE A 18 5.10 7.43 -6.32
CA ILE A 18 5.58 6.84 -5.06
C ILE A 18 7.11 6.96 -4.93
N GLY A 19 7.82 7.08 -6.05
CA GLY A 19 9.28 7.13 -6.11
C GLY A 19 9.91 5.87 -5.54
N ASP A 20 11.07 6.01 -4.89
CA ASP A 20 11.86 4.89 -4.36
C ASP A 20 11.33 4.30 -3.05
N ASN A 21 10.18 4.78 -2.56
CA ASN A 21 9.58 4.27 -1.32
C ASN A 21 9.02 2.83 -1.47
N VAL A 22 8.77 2.39 -2.72
CA VAL A 22 8.19 1.08 -3.04
C VAL A 22 8.87 0.52 -4.28
N SER A 23 9.14 -0.79 -4.31
CA SER A 23 9.73 -1.42 -5.49
C SER A 23 8.77 -1.38 -6.69
N LYS A 24 9.31 -1.26 -7.90
CA LYS A 24 8.53 -1.31 -9.15
C LYS A 24 7.66 -2.58 -9.25
N GLU A 25 8.19 -3.71 -8.77
CA GLU A 25 7.46 -4.97 -8.70
C GLU A 25 6.23 -4.87 -7.79
N THR A 26 6.40 -4.30 -6.60
CA THR A 26 5.28 -4.11 -5.66
C THR A 26 4.23 -3.17 -6.25
N ALA A 27 4.65 -2.07 -6.86
CA ALA A 27 3.73 -1.15 -7.54
C ALA A 27 2.94 -1.84 -8.65
N ALA A 28 3.63 -2.61 -9.51
CA ALA A 28 3.00 -3.37 -10.59
C ALA A 28 1.96 -4.38 -10.07
N GLN A 29 2.30 -5.12 -9.01
CA GLN A 29 1.39 -6.06 -8.35
C GLN A 29 0.16 -5.36 -7.78
N LYS A 30 0.34 -4.21 -7.12
CA LYS A 30 -0.78 -3.43 -6.53
C LYS A 30 -1.73 -2.89 -7.62
N VAL A 31 -1.19 -2.39 -8.74
CA VAL A 31 -2.03 -2.00 -9.91
C VAL A 31 -2.78 -3.19 -10.46
N GLU A 32 -2.14 -4.35 -10.59
CA GLU A 32 -2.79 -5.56 -11.09
C GLU A 32 -3.95 -6.02 -10.18
N GLN A 33 -3.73 -6.02 -8.86
CA GLN A 33 -4.77 -6.37 -7.89
C GLN A 33 -5.94 -5.38 -7.96
N PHE A 34 -5.67 -4.08 -8.07
CA PHE A 34 -6.71 -3.07 -8.27
C PHE A 34 -7.48 -3.27 -9.58
N MET A 35 -6.80 -3.55 -10.68
CA MET A 35 -7.47 -3.82 -11.97
C MET A 35 -8.38 -5.05 -11.93
N LYS A 36 -8.00 -6.07 -11.14
CA LYS A 36 -8.75 -7.32 -11.01
C LYS A 36 -9.93 -7.21 -10.03
N HIS A 37 -9.77 -6.44 -8.96
CA HIS A 37 -10.69 -6.45 -7.82
C HIS A 37 -11.33 -5.09 -7.49
N GLY A 38 -10.87 -4.01 -8.12
CA GLY A 38 -11.39 -2.65 -7.99
C GLY A 38 -11.48 -2.18 -6.55
N ASN A 39 -12.65 -1.64 -6.18
CA ASN A 39 -12.89 -1.04 -4.87
C ASN A 39 -12.79 -2.05 -3.70
N VAL A 40 -13.03 -3.34 -3.94
CA VAL A 40 -12.90 -4.37 -2.90
C VAL A 40 -11.46 -4.47 -2.43
N PHE A 41 -10.50 -4.41 -3.37
CA PHE A 41 -9.07 -4.38 -3.04
C PHE A 41 -8.72 -3.14 -2.20
N LEU A 42 -9.21 -1.96 -2.57
CA LEU A 42 -8.98 -0.73 -1.78
C LEU A 42 -9.52 -0.85 -0.36
N PHE A 43 -10.69 -1.45 -0.18
CA PHE A 43 -11.25 -1.68 1.16
C PHE A 43 -10.34 -2.58 2.01
N TYR A 44 -9.82 -3.68 1.45
CA TYR A 44 -8.88 -4.55 2.15
C TYR A 44 -7.58 -3.84 2.53
N GLU A 45 -7.01 -3.05 1.63
CA GLU A 45 -5.80 -2.27 1.89
C GLU A 45 -6.01 -1.26 3.04
N LEU A 46 -7.16 -0.58 3.08
CA LEU A 46 -7.51 0.33 4.18
C LEU A 46 -7.65 -0.40 5.52
N ILE A 47 -8.26 -1.58 5.54
CA ILE A 47 -8.37 -2.39 6.76
C ILE A 47 -6.99 -2.85 7.23
N ASN A 48 -6.09 -3.23 6.31
CA ASN A 48 -4.72 -3.61 6.65
C ASN A 48 -3.94 -2.43 7.22
N LEU A 49 -4.01 -1.27 6.57
CA LEU A 49 -3.37 -0.04 7.06
C LEU A 49 -3.86 0.34 8.47
N ARG A 50 -5.18 0.21 8.73
CA ARG A 50 -5.71 0.44 10.08
C ARG A 50 -5.07 -0.49 11.11
N LYS A 51 -4.91 -1.78 10.81
CA LYS A 51 -4.27 -2.74 11.73
C LYS A 51 -2.80 -2.41 11.97
N GLU A 52 -2.08 -2.00 10.93
CA GLU A 52 -0.69 -1.57 11.04
C GLU A 52 -0.54 -0.33 11.94
N LEU A 53 -1.43 0.66 11.79
CA LEU A 53 -1.47 1.85 12.64
C LEU A 53 -1.75 1.51 14.11
N GLU A 54 -2.73 0.64 14.39
CA GLU A 54 -3.01 0.21 15.77
C GLU A 54 -1.82 -0.56 16.38
N THR A 55 -1.14 -1.37 15.57
CA THR A 55 0.07 -2.07 15.99
C THR A 55 1.20 -1.10 16.31
N LEU A 56 1.41 -0.10 15.45
CA LEU A 56 2.43 0.94 15.66
C LEU A 56 2.13 1.76 16.92
N LYS A 57 0.88 2.18 17.10
CA LYS A 57 0.42 2.90 18.29
C LYS A 57 0.68 2.09 19.57
N SER A 58 0.36 0.80 19.56
CA SER A 58 0.61 -0.11 20.68
C SER A 58 2.11 -0.21 21.01
N LYS A 59 2.96 -0.35 19.98
CA LYS A 59 4.43 -0.37 20.15
C LYS A 59 4.97 0.92 20.74
N MET A 60 4.47 2.08 20.31
CA MET A 60 4.88 3.38 20.85
C MET A 60 4.46 3.54 22.33
N THR A 61 3.27 3.09 22.70
CA THR A 61 2.81 3.10 24.10
C THR A 61 3.70 2.22 24.98
N ASN A 62 4.03 1.00 24.53
CA ASN A 62 4.89 0.09 25.28
C ASN A 62 6.31 0.65 25.43
N PHE A 63 6.88 1.24 24.37
CA PHE A 63 8.21 1.85 24.42
C PHE A 63 8.29 3.00 25.42
N ARG A 64 7.24 3.82 25.51
CA ARG A 64 7.16 4.92 26.48
C ARG A 64 7.10 4.41 27.93
N GLN A 65 6.45 3.27 28.16
CA GLN A 65 6.36 2.65 29.48
C GLN A 65 7.70 2.01 29.90
N SER A 66 8.40 1.34 28.98
CA SER A 66 9.72 0.73 29.25
C SER A 66 10.87 1.72 29.44
N GLY A 67 10.71 2.98 29.01
CA GLY A 67 11.70 4.05 29.22
C GLY A 67 11.46 4.91 30.47
N SER A 68 10.44 4.56 31.27
CA SER A 68 10.08 5.26 32.52
C SER A 68 10.41 4.44 33.78
N GLU A 69 11.08 3.29 33.61
CA GLU A 69 11.68 2.44 34.66
C GLU A 69 13.21 2.54 34.62
#